data_AF-A0A1I3YF58-F1
#
_entry.id   AF-A0A1I3YF58-F1
#
_cell.length_a   1.000
_cell.length_b   1.000
_cell.length_c   1.000
_cell.angle_alpha   90.00
_cell.angle_beta   90.00
_cell.angle_gamma   90.00
#
_symmetry.space_group_name_H-M   'P 1'
#
loop_
_entity.id
_entity.type
_entity.pdbx_description
1 polymer ?
#
loop_
_entity_poly.entity_id
_entity_poly.type
_entity_poly.pdbx_seq_one_letter_code
_entity_poly.pdbx_strand_id
1 'polypeptide(L)'
;METRNGLAVGGAVSQATGTAERETALALIDRSDRTGRRITLGADKAYDVTQFVHDLRERSVTPHIAIDGHLSKTGTPRRTAVDARTTRHAGYEISQRCRKRIEEVFRWIKSSAGLAKVKLRGRERVDAAFTLALAAYNLNRLPKLLVVQP
;
A
#
# COMPACT_ATOMS: atom_id res chain seq x y z
N MET A 1 2.56 -4.34 0.85
CA MET A 1 2.84 -4.95 2.18
C MET A 1 1.63 -5.78 2.57
N GLU A 2 1.84 -6.98 3.11
CA GLU A 2 0.73 -7.75 3.67
C GLU A 2 0.48 -7.31 5.13
N THR A 3 -0.79 -7.20 5.52
CA THR A 3 -1.23 -6.52 6.74
C THR A 3 -1.08 -7.31 8.05
N ARG A 4 -1.03 -8.65 8.04
CA ARG A 4 -1.00 -9.49 9.25
C ARG A 4 0.34 -9.35 9.99
N ASN A 5 1.41 -9.63 9.28
CA ASN A 5 2.79 -9.66 9.73
C ASN A 5 3.54 -8.36 9.38
N GLY A 6 3.02 -7.55 8.47
CA GLY A 6 3.64 -6.29 8.03
C GLY A 6 4.89 -6.49 7.17
N LEU A 7 4.92 -7.57 6.38
CA LEU A 7 6.00 -7.88 5.46
C LEU A 7 5.78 -7.20 4.10
N ALA A 8 6.86 -6.70 3.50
CA ALA A 8 6.85 -6.23 2.13
C ALA A 8 6.79 -7.43 1.17
N VAL A 9 5.66 -7.59 0.48
CA VAL A 9 5.45 -8.66 -0.52
C VAL A 9 5.84 -8.26 -1.94
N GLY A 10 6.08 -6.97 -2.16
CA GLY A 10 6.42 -6.40 -3.45
C GLY A 10 6.48 -4.88 -3.37
N GLY A 11 7.19 -4.30 -4.34
CA GLY A 11 7.33 -2.87 -4.53
C GLY A 11 7.93 -2.62 -5.90
N ALA A 12 7.81 -1.38 -6.39
CA ALA A 12 8.40 -0.97 -7.64
C ALA A 12 8.65 0.54 -7.64
N VAL A 13 9.61 0.97 -8.45
CA VAL A 13 9.95 2.37 -8.68
C VAL A 13 9.44 2.80 -10.06
N SER A 14 8.67 3.88 -10.07
CA SER A 14 8.10 4.48 -11.27
C SER A 14 8.42 5.98 -11.35
N GLN A 15 8.22 6.55 -12.53
CA GLN A 15 8.35 8.00 -12.73
C GLN A 15 7.13 8.71 -12.14
N ALA A 16 7.33 9.83 -11.45
CA ALA A 16 6.25 10.57 -10.82
C ALA A 16 5.40 11.35 -11.85
N THR A 17 4.38 10.70 -12.42
CA THR A 17 3.45 11.28 -13.40
C THR A 17 2.12 11.77 -12.79
N GLY A 18 1.92 11.56 -11.48
CA GLY A 18 0.66 11.85 -10.76
C GLY A 18 -0.36 10.70 -10.75
N THR A 19 -0.24 9.74 -11.67
CA THR A 19 -1.01 8.48 -11.70
C THR A 19 -0.15 7.25 -11.42
N ALA A 20 1.17 7.39 -11.56
CA ALA A 20 2.13 6.30 -11.48
C ALA A 20 1.98 5.41 -10.25
N GLU A 21 1.67 5.96 -9.07
CA GLU A 21 1.49 5.13 -7.88
C GLU A 21 0.30 4.17 -8.00
N ARG A 22 -0.83 4.65 -8.56
CA ARG A 22 -2.04 3.83 -8.76
C ARG A 22 -1.82 2.79 -9.85
N GLU A 23 -1.20 3.18 -10.96
CA GLU A 23 -0.83 2.26 -12.04
C GLU A 23 0.13 1.18 -11.54
N THR A 24 1.12 1.57 -10.74
CA THR A 24 2.09 0.65 -10.13
C THR A 24 1.40 -0.29 -9.14
N ALA A 25 0.45 0.22 -8.35
CA ALA A 25 -0.34 -0.61 -7.42
C ALA A 25 -1.16 -1.67 -8.17
N LEU A 26 -1.83 -1.31 -9.26
CA LEU A 26 -2.56 -2.27 -10.12
C LEU A 26 -1.60 -3.31 -10.73
N ALA A 27 -0.47 -2.86 -11.28
CA ALA A 27 0.53 -3.77 -11.85
C ALA A 27 1.15 -4.71 -10.80
N LEU A 28 1.28 -4.29 -9.54
CA LEU A 28 1.69 -5.17 -8.45
C LEU A 28 0.59 -6.18 -8.11
N ILE A 29 -0.67 -5.76 -8.09
CA ILE A 29 -1.82 -6.65 -7.86
C ILE A 29 -1.88 -7.73 -8.95
N ASP A 30 -1.75 -7.32 -10.21
CA ASP A 30 -1.86 -8.21 -11.38
C ASP A 30 -0.72 -9.24 -11.45
N ARG A 31 0.46 -8.91 -10.88
CA ARG A 31 1.60 -9.84 -10.75
C ARG A 31 1.52 -10.76 -9.53
N SER A 32 0.62 -10.51 -8.59
CA SER A 32 0.51 -11.35 -7.39
C SER A 32 -0.05 -12.72 -7.77
N ASP A 33 0.54 -13.80 -7.27
CA ASP A 33 -0.08 -15.11 -7.37
C ASP A 33 -1.30 -15.18 -6.44
N ARG A 34 -2.49 -15.01 -7.02
CA ARG A 34 -3.74 -14.91 -6.28
C ARG A 34 -4.38 -16.29 -6.20
N THR A 35 -4.26 -16.90 -5.03
CA THR A 35 -4.87 -18.20 -4.70
C THR A 35 -6.40 -18.12 -4.53
N GLY A 36 -7.15 -17.69 -5.56
CA GLY A 36 -8.63 -17.68 -5.61
C GLY A 36 -9.37 -16.88 -4.51
N ARG A 37 -8.66 -16.39 -3.49
CA ARG A 37 -9.18 -15.69 -2.33
C ARG A 37 -9.28 -14.21 -2.65
N ARG A 38 -10.42 -13.62 -2.31
CA ARG A 38 -10.62 -12.17 -2.35
C ARG A 38 -9.62 -11.50 -1.42
N ILE A 39 -8.86 -10.55 -1.95
CA ILE A 39 -7.89 -9.75 -1.19
C ILE A 39 -8.43 -8.34 -0.97
N THR A 40 -7.89 -7.66 0.04
CA THR A 40 -8.20 -6.27 0.35
C THR A 40 -6.97 -5.41 0.06
N LEU A 41 -7.19 -4.19 -0.44
CA LEU A 41 -6.10 -3.22 -0.60
C LEU A 41 -6.31 -2.06 0.36
N GLY A 42 -5.41 -1.93 1.34
CA GLY A 42 -5.32 -0.76 2.19
C GLY A 42 -4.56 0.38 1.50
N ALA A 43 -5.18 1.54 1.31
CA ALA A 43 -4.52 2.73 0.76
C ALA A 43 -4.98 4.02 1.45
N ASP A 44 -4.18 5.08 1.32
CA ASP A 44 -4.52 6.38 1.90
C ASP A 44 -5.63 7.09 1.12
N LYS A 45 -6.10 8.22 1.66
CA LYS A 45 -7.23 8.97 1.11
C LYS A 45 -6.99 9.58 -0.28
N ALA A 46 -5.75 9.78 -0.71
CA ALA A 46 -5.44 10.25 -2.05
C ALA A 46 -5.70 9.18 -3.13
N TYR A 47 -5.85 7.92 -2.74
CA TYR A 47 -6.26 6.83 -3.63
C TYR A 47 -7.78 6.74 -3.81
N ASP A 48 -8.57 7.54 -3.08
CA ASP A 48 -10.03 7.61 -3.24
C ASP A 48 -10.40 8.35 -4.54
N VAL A 49 -10.19 7.64 -5.65
CA VAL A 49 -10.41 8.06 -7.02
C VAL A 49 -11.33 7.04 -7.66
N THR A 50 -12.42 7.51 -8.29
CA THR A 50 -13.47 6.65 -8.87
C THR A 50 -12.92 5.57 -9.78
N GLN A 51 -12.03 5.93 -10.72
CA GLN A 51 -11.42 4.98 -11.64
C GLN A 51 -10.62 3.90 -10.91
N PHE A 52 -9.82 4.29 -9.92
CA PHE A 52 -8.99 3.34 -9.17
C PHE A 52 -9.84 2.37 -8.34
N VAL A 53 -10.91 2.86 -7.71
CA VAL A 53 -11.87 2.01 -6.98
C VAL A 53 -12.57 1.03 -7.94
N HIS A 54 -12.88 1.47 -9.15
CA HIS A 54 -13.44 0.62 -10.19
C HIS A 54 -12.45 -0.47 -10.62
N ASP A 55 -11.22 -0.10 -10.97
CA ASP A 55 -10.17 -1.01 -11.42
C ASP A 55 -9.85 -2.10 -10.38
N LEU A 56 -9.90 -1.75 -9.09
CA LEU A 56 -9.76 -2.73 -7.99
C LEU A 56 -10.92 -3.71 -7.95
N ARG A 57 -12.15 -3.23 -8.12
CA ARG A 57 -13.36 -4.07 -8.08
C ARG A 57 -13.43 -5.04 -9.25
N GLU A 58 -13.06 -4.60 -10.46
CA GLU A 58 -12.93 -5.50 -11.62
C GLU A 58 -11.95 -6.64 -11.35
N ARG A 59 -10.85 -6.33 -10.66
CA ARG A 59 -9.88 -7.32 -10.18
C ARG A 59 -10.36 -8.10 -8.97
N SER A 60 -11.61 -7.99 -8.53
CA SER A 60 -12.11 -8.64 -7.30
C SER A 60 -11.27 -8.31 -6.05
N VAL A 61 -10.73 -7.10 -5.97
CA VAL A 61 -10.01 -6.55 -4.81
C VAL A 61 -10.93 -5.59 -4.05
N THR A 62 -11.09 -5.80 -2.75
CA THR A 62 -11.90 -4.92 -1.91
C THR A 62 -11.09 -3.66 -1.54
N PRO A 63 -11.56 -2.44 -1.88
CA PRO A 63 -10.81 -1.21 -1.66
C PRO A 63 -10.94 -0.73 -0.21
N HIS A 64 -9.99 -1.08 0.66
CA HIS A 64 -9.89 -0.54 2.03
C HIS A 64 -9.16 0.81 2.03
N ILE A 65 -9.67 1.75 1.25
CA ILE A 65 -9.10 3.09 1.07
C ILE A 65 -9.66 4.01 2.16
N ALA A 66 -8.79 4.82 2.78
CA ALA A 66 -9.22 5.78 3.80
C ALA A 66 -10.14 6.86 3.18
N ILE A 67 -11.26 7.17 3.84
CA ILE A 67 -12.18 8.22 3.38
C ILE A 67 -11.77 9.56 3.98
N ASP A 68 -11.77 10.63 3.18
CA ASP A 68 -11.60 11.99 3.68
C ASP A 68 -12.93 12.53 4.24
N GLY A 69 -13.09 12.42 5.55
CA GLY A 69 -14.28 12.91 6.25
C GLY A 69 -14.27 14.41 6.57
N HIS A 70 -13.22 15.16 6.21
CA HIS A 70 -13.18 16.59 6.52
C HIS A 70 -14.21 17.37 5.69
N LEU A 71 -14.88 18.31 6.35
CA LEU A 71 -15.76 19.25 5.67
C LEU A 71 -14.93 20.22 4.83
N SER A 72 -15.35 20.42 3.60
CA SER A 72 -14.82 21.49 2.77
C SER A 72 -15.21 22.86 3.35
N LYS A 73 -14.62 23.93 2.80
CA LYS A 73 -14.96 25.32 3.14
C LYS A 73 -16.46 25.63 3.00
N THR A 74 -17.18 24.88 2.17
CA THR A 74 -18.62 25.02 1.94
C THR A 74 -19.46 24.09 2.83
N GLY A 75 -18.87 23.46 3.85
CA GLY A 75 -19.57 22.60 4.80
C GLY A 75 -19.95 21.21 4.27
N THR A 76 -19.50 20.85 3.06
CA THR A 76 -19.80 19.55 2.45
C THR A 76 -18.58 18.62 2.55
N PRO A 77 -18.75 17.33 2.95
CA PRO A 77 -17.67 16.35 2.89
C PRO A 77 -17.16 16.17 1.46
N ARG A 78 -15.90 15.76 1.32
CA ARG A 78 -15.37 15.34 0.01
C ARG A 78 -16.16 14.12 -0.49
N ARG A 79 -16.49 14.08 -1.78
CA ARG A 79 -17.08 12.89 -2.40
C ARG A 79 -16.09 11.72 -2.32
N THR A 80 -16.62 10.54 -1.99
CA THR A 80 -15.86 9.30 -1.91
C THR A 80 -16.41 8.27 -2.89
N ALA A 81 -15.53 7.48 -3.51
CA ALA A 81 -15.91 6.33 -4.32
C ALA A 81 -16.04 5.05 -3.47
N VAL A 82 -15.60 5.07 -2.22
CA VAL A 82 -15.75 3.98 -1.25
C VAL A 82 -17.14 4.07 -0.62
N ASP A 83 -17.92 3.00 -0.74
CA ASP A 83 -19.30 2.93 -0.26
C ASP A 83 -19.46 1.94 0.90
N ALA A 84 -20.69 1.87 1.45
CA ALA A 84 -21.04 1.02 2.59
C ALA A 84 -20.74 -0.48 2.36
N ARG A 85 -20.62 -0.95 1.11
CA ARG A 85 -20.24 -2.35 0.83
C ARG A 85 -18.83 -2.66 1.32
N THR A 86 -17.95 -1.66 1.38
CA THR A 86 -16.61 -1.78 1.95
C THR A 86 -16.65 -1.46 3.45
N THR A 87 -17.22 -0.31 3.83
CA THR A 87 -17.02 0.24 5.18
C THR A 87 -17.81 -0.46 6.28
N ARG A 88 -18.91 -1.16 5.97
CA ARG A 88 -19.74 -1.86 6.97
C ARG A 88 -19.06 -3.04 7.66
N HIS A 89 -17.95 -3.54 7.10
CA HIS A 89 -17.28 -4.73 7.60
C HIS A 89 -16.18 -4.35 8.60
N ALA A 90 -16.11 -5.02 9.75
CA ALA A 90 -15.05 -4.80 10.75
C ALA A 90 -13.62 -4.89 10.19
N GLY A 91 -13.43 -5.69 9.12
CA GLY A 91 -12.17 -5.78 8.40
C GLY A 91 -11.68 -4.45 7.82
N TYR A 92 -12.59 -3.53 7.48
CA TYR A 92 -12.23 -2.19 7.01
C TYR A 92 -11.52 -1.40 8.11
N GLU A 93 -12.09 -1.35 9.32
CA GLU A 93 -11.50 -0.63 10.46
C GLU A 93 -10.16 -1.22 10.90
N ILE A 94 -10.04 -2.55 10.90
CA ILE A 94 -8.76 -3.24 11.16
C ILE A 94 -7.73 -2.84 10.11
N SER A 95 -8.11 -2.87 8.84
CA SER A 95 -7.24 -2.48 7.73
C SER A 95 -6.79 -1.02 7.81
N GLN A 96 -7.66 -0.10 8.24
CA GLN A 96 -7.28 1.30 8.43
C GLN A 96 -6.18 1.48 9.49
N ARG A 97 -6.23 0.68 10.56
CA ARG A 97 -5.17 0.66 11.59
C ARG A 97 -3.89 0.04 11.04
N CYS A 98 -3.99 -1.14 10.41
CA CYS A 98 -2.83 -1.87 9.88
C CYS A 98 -2.11 -1.12 8.75
N ARG A 99 -2.85 -0.38 7.91
CA ARG A 99 -2.30 0.36 6.75
C ARG A 99 -1.14 1.27 7.16
N LYS A 100 -1.23 1.93 8.32
CA LYS A 100 -0.19 2.85 8.83
C LYS A 100 1.19 2.18 9.00
N ARG A 101 1.24 0.85 9.18
CA ARG A 101 2.52 0.11 9.28
C ARG A 101 3.39 0.23 8.03
N ILE A 102 2.82 0.54 6.86
CA ILE A 102 3.63 0.78 5.66
C ILE A 102 4.62 1.93 5.85
N GLU A 103 4.29 2.91 6.70
CA GLU A 103 5.16 4.03 7.02
C GLU A 103 6.41 3.57 7.78
N GLU A 104 6.34 2.48 8.55
CA GLU A 104 7.51 1.88 9.20
C GLU A 104 8.50 1.34 8.16
N VAL A 105 7.98 0.67 7.12
CA VAL A 105 8.76 0.14 6.00
C VAL A 105 9.47 1.30 5.28
N PHE A 106 8.71 2.30 4.84
CA PHE A 106 9.29 3.44 4.13
C PHE A 106 10.23 4.28 4.99
N ARG A 107 9.95 4.43 6.29
CA ARG A 107 10.85 5.10 7.23
C ARG A 107 12.18 4.37 7.31
N TRP A 108 12.16 3.06 7.55
CA TRP A 108 13.38 2.24 7.66
C TRP A 108 14.19 2.26 6.36
N ILE A 109 13.52 2.16 5.19
CA ILE A 109 14.18 2.24 3.89
C ILE A 109 14.91 3.57 3.71
N LYS A 110 14.28 4.68 4.10
CA LYS A 110 14.89 6.01 3.98
C LYS A 110 16.05 6.18 4.96
N SER A 111 15.86 5.85 6.23
CA SER A 111 16.83 6.11 7.30
C SER A 111 17.99 5.12 7.31
N SER A 112 17.68 3.83 7.27
CA SER A 112 18.62 2.74 7.53
C SER A 112 19.15 2.11 6.25
N ALA A 113 18.32 1.98 5.20
CA ALA A 113 18.78 1.49 3.90
C ALA A 113 19.36 2.60 2.99
N GLY A 114 19.48 3.84 3.50
CA GLY A 114 20.15 4.94 2.81
C GLY A 114 19.41 5.50 1.59
N LEU A 115 18.14 5.15 1.39
CA LEU A 115 17.34 5.62 0.24
C LEU A 115 16.61 6.95 0.49
N ALA A 116 16.99 7.71 1.53
CA ALA A 116 16.54 9.09 1.71
C ALA A 116 16.95 9.98 0.52
N LYS A 117 18.13 9.72 -0.08
CA LYS A 117 18.60 10.36 -1.31
C LYS A 117 19.19 9.31 -2.25
N VAL A 118 18.54 9.12 -3.40
CA VAL A 118 18.99 8.14 -4.41
C VAL A 118 20.27 8.63 -5.07
N LYS A 119 21.31 7.78 -5.06
CA LYS A 119 22.64 8.07 -5.66
C LYS A 119 22.92 7.30 -6.95
N LEU A 120 21.90 6.61 -7.48
CA LEU A 120 21.99 5.80 -8.68
C LEU A 120 21.37 6.55 -9.87
N ARG A 121 21.92 6.35 -11.07
CA ARG A 121 21.36 6.86 -12.33
C ARG A 121 20.63 5.73 -13.06
N GLY A 122 19.42 6.00 -13.54
CA GLY A 122 18.58 5.06 -14.28
C GLY A 122 17.61 4.29 -13.38
N ARG A 123 16.36 4.16 -13.84
CA ARG A 123 15.24 3.59 -13.05
C ARG A 123 15.49 2.14 -12.62
N GLU A 124 16.05 1.31 -13.50
CA GLU A 124 16.34 -0.09 -13.21
C GLU A 124 17.28 -0.27 -12.02
N ARG A 125 18.33 0.55 -11.93
CA ARG A 125 19.28 0.51 -10.80
C ARG A 125 18.61 0.93 -9.49
N VAL A 126 17.74 1.94 -9.55
CA VAL A 126 16.98 2.40 -8.39
C VAL A 126 15.97 1.35 -7.94
N ASP A 127 15.29 0.71 -8.88
CA ASP A 127 14.32 -0.36 -8.62
C ASP A 127 15.00 -1.59 -7.97
N ALA A 128 16.17 -1.98 -8.47
CA ALA A 128 16.97 -3.05 -7.88
C ALA A 128 17.37 -2.72 -6.42
N ALA A 129 17.86 -1.49 -6.16
CA ALA A 129 18.20 -1.05 -4.82
C ALA A 129 16.98 -0.99 -3.89
N PHE A 130 15.83 -0.55 -4.40
CA PHE A 130 14.58 -0.50 -3.64
C PHE A 130 14.07 -1.90 -3.29
N THR A 131 14.09 -2.83 -4.24
CA THR A 131 13.73 -4.24 -4.01
C THR A 131 14.64 -4.89 -2.97
N LEU A 132 15.96 -4.66 -3.05
CA LEU A 132 16.90 -5.15 -2.05
C LEU A 132 16.60 -4.58 -0.66
N ALA A 133 16.26 -3.29 -0.56
CA ALA A 133 15.89 -2.66 0.70
C ALA A 133 14.60 -3.25 1.30
N LEU A 134 13.60 -3.57 0.48
CA LEU A 134 12.37 -4.25 0.93
C LEU A 134 12.68 -5.65 1.47
N ALA A 135 13.53 -6.41 0.80
CA ALA A 135 13.97 -7.72 1.26
C ALA A 135 14.73 -7.62 2.60
N ALA A 136 15.66 -6.67 2.72
CA ALA A 136 16.41 -6.43 3.95
C ALA A 136 15.49 -6.01 5.11
N TYR A 137 14.47 -5.19 4.84
CA TYR A 137 13.46 -4.85 5.86
C TYR A 137 12.75 -6.10 6.38
N ASN A 138 12.34 -7.01 5.49
CA ASN A 138 11.69 -8.26 5.90
C ASN A 138 12.61 -9.10 6.79
N LEU A 139 13.89 -9.25 6.43
CA LEU A 139 14.86 -9.99 7.25
C LEU A 139 15.02 -9.40 8.65
N ASN A 140 15.04 -8.07 8.78
CA ASN A 140 15.07 -7.40 10.08
C ASN A 140 13.78 -7.59 10.91
N ARG A 141 12.66 -7.82 10.23
CA ARG A 141 11.34 -7.99 10.88
C ARG A 141 11.08 -9.43 11.31
N LEU A 142 11.57 -10.42 10.56
CA LEU A 142 11.35 -11.84 10.83
C LEU A 142 11.66 -12.28 12.27
N PRO A 143 12.80 -11.91 12.89
CA PRO A 143 13.09 -12.31 14.27
C PRO A 143 12.00 -11.89 15.26
N LYS A 144 11.41 -10.70 15.09
CA LYS A 144 10.32 -10.23 15.95
C LYS A 144 9.03 -11.02 15.77
N LEU A 145 8.83 -11.62 14.60
CA LEU A 145 7.67 -12.46 14.32
C LEU A 145 7.86 -13.88 14.85
N LEU A 146 9.10 -14.40 14.83
CA LEU A 146 9.44 -15.74 15.32
C LEU A 146 9.47 -15.80 16.86
N VAL A 147 9.92 -14.75 17.53
CA VAL A 147 9.94 -14.67 19.01
C VAL A 147 8.53 -14.56 19.60
N VAL A 148 7.55 -14.12 18.82
CA VAL A 148 6.16 -13.89 19.25
C VAL A 148 5.26 -15.10 18.93
N GLN A 149 5.79 -16.16 18.31
CA GLN A 149 5.05 -17.41 18.11
C GLN A 149 5.14 -18.28 19.39
N PRO A 150 4.01 -18.65 20.02
CA PRO A 150 3.97 -19.65 21.08
C PRO A 150 4.28 -21.06 20.54
#